data_AF-A0A2T1HXM2-F1
#
_entry.id   AF-A0A2T1HXM2-F1
#
_cell.length_a   1.000
_cell.length_b   1.000
_cell.length_c   1.000
_cell.angle_alpha   90.00
_cell.angle_beta   90.00
_cell.angle_gamma   90.00
#
_symmetry.space_group_name_H-M   'P 1'
#
loop_
_entity.id
_entity.type
_entity.pdbx_description
1 polymer ?
#
loop_
_entity_poly.entity_id
_entity_poly.type
_entity_poly.pdbx_seq_one_letter_code
_entity_poly.pdbx_strand_id
1 'polypeptide(L)'
;MAVLLDTLNKDTRPRHPEKAHRPDQPVQRKPEWIRVKAPGSPRWAETNRIVRENNLVTVCEEAGCPNLGECWDKKHATFMIMGDTCTRACAFCNVKTGLPGALDPLEPAHIAEAVAKLGLEHVVITSVDRDDLADGGAEHFAQVIRAIRATSPKTTIEVLTPDFLRKDGALEVVVAARPDVFNHNLETVPSKYLKVRPGARYFHSIRLLQRVKELDPTIFTKSGIMVGLGEERNEVLQLMDDLRSADVDFLTIGQYLQPTKKHHPVIRFVTPDEFKSFETIAQTKGFLLVSSSPLTRSSHHAGEDFAKLKAARLARQGA
;
A
#
# COMPACT_ATOMS: atom_id res chain seq x y z
N MET A 1 19.82 -31.88 3.02
CA MET A 1 20.46 -30.69 3.61
C MET A 1 20.12 -30.67 5.08
N ALA A 2 21.10 -30.73 5.97
CA ALA A 2 20.87 -30.55 7.40
C ALA A 2 20.72 -29.04 7.67
N VAL A 3 19.63 -28.64 8.32
CA VAL A 3 19.44 -27.25 8.78
C VAL A 3 20.23 -27.11 10.08
N LEU A 4 21.30 -26.33 10.05
CA LEU A 4 22.06 -25.99 11.25
C LEU A 4 21.27 -24.92 12.01
N LEU A 5 20.69 -25.28 13.15
CA LEU A 5 20.03 -24.34 14.05
C LEU A 5 21.07 -23.85 15.06
N ASP A 6 21.56 -22.63 14.88
CA ASP A 6 22.38 -21.95 15.88
C ASP A 6 21.47 -21.46 17.01
N THR A 7 21.43 -22.22 18.11
CA THR A 7 20.67 -21.90 19.32
C THR A 7 21.46 -21.08 20.35
N LEU A 8 22.74 -20.78 20.07
CA LEU A 8 23.64 -20.08 20.98
C LEU A 8 23.70 -18.59 20.66
N ASN A 9 23.47 -18.23 19.41
CA ASN A 9 23.44 -16.84 19.00
C ASN A 9 22.06 -16.23 19.31
N LYS A 10 21.97 -15.44 20.39
CA LYS A 10 20.85 -14.51 20.66
C LYS A 10 20.89 -13.32 19.69
N ASP A 11 21.23 -13.57 18.44
CA ASP A 11 21.33 -12.54 17.42
C ASP A 11 19.92 -12.00 17.21
N THR A 12 19.62 -10.87 17.83
CA THR A 12 18.40 -10.10 17.59
C THR A 12 18.53 -9.55 16.18
N ARG A 13 18.27 -10.41 15.19
CA ARG A 13 18.36 -10.08 13.77
C ARG A 13 17.67 -8.73 13.58
N PRO A 14 18.40 -7.69 13.13
CA PRO A 14 17.83 -6.35 13.04
C PRO A 14 16.61 -6.38 12.12
N ARG A 15 15.63 -5.52 12.37
CA ARG A 15 14.42 -5.41 11.54
C ARG A 15 14.74 -5.18 10.05
N HIS A 16 15.83 -4.45 9.79
CA HIS A 16 16.33 -4.09 8.46
C HIS A 16 17.80 -4.52 8.30
N PRO A 17 18.09 -5.82 8.13
CA PRO A 17 19.47 -6.32 8.02
C PRO A 17 20.23 -5.73 6.83
N GLU A 18 19.55 -5.47 5.71
CA GLU A 18 20.11 -4.83 4.51
C GLU A 18 20.48 -3.36 4.69
N LYS A 19 19.99 -2.73 5.77
CA LYS A 19 20.23 -1.31 6.09
C LYS A 19 21.15 -1.14 7.32
N ALA A 20 21.43 -2.22 8.06
CA ALA A 20 22.12 -2.17 9.36
C ALA A 20 23.49 -1.49 9.29
N HIS A 21 24.28 -1.77 8.25
CA HIS A 21 25.63 -1.24 8.06
C HIS A 21 25.70 0.08 7.27
N ARG A 22 24.55 0.67 6.89
CA ARG A 22 24.54 1.96 6.17
C ARG A 22 24.90 3.09 7.12
N PRO A 23 25.56 4.18 6.65
CA PRO A 23 25.74 5.37 7.47
C PRO A 23 24.38 6.00 7.82
N ASP A 24 24.32 6.67 8.97
CA ASP A 24 23.16 7.46 9.36
C ASP A 24 23.00 8.66 8.42
N GLN A 25 21.79 8.86 7.92
CA GLN A 25 21.43 10.02 7.11
C GLN A 25 20.98 11.19 8.01
N PRO A 26 21.20 12.45 7.58
CA PRO A 26 20.70 13.61 8.30
C PRO A 26 19.17 13.62 8.34
N VAL A 27 18.60 13.89 9.51
CA VAL A 27 17.15 13.99 9.71
C VAL A 27 16.75 15.45 9.60
N GLN A 28 15.97 15.79 8.58
CA GLN A 28 15.41 17.13 8.44
C GLN A 28 14.28 17.35 9.46
N ARG A 29 14.19 18.57 10.01
CA ARG A 29 13.08 18.94 10.90
C ARG A 29 11.78 18.94 10.09
N LYS A 30 10.76 18.22 10.57
CA LYS A 30 9.44 18.21 9.93
C LYS A 30 8.83 19.62 9.98
N PRO A 31 8.32 20.14 8.86
CA PRO A 31 7.64 21.43 8.83
C PRO A 31 6.31 21.37 9.57
N GLU A 32 5.74 22.54 9.90
CA GLU A 32 4.57 22.63 10.78
C GLU A 32 3.30 22.00 10.19
N TRP A 33 3.17 21.96 8.86
CA TRP A 33 2.05 21.33 8.17
C TRP A 33 2.10 19.79 8.15
N ILE A 34 3.16 19.17 8.68
CA ILE A 34 3.26 17.71 8.84
C ILE A 34 3.11 17.37 10.32
N ARG A 35 1.88 17.48 10.81
CA ARG A 35 1.49 17.16 12.19
C ARG A 35 0.18 16.37 12.19
N VAL A 36 0.10 15.40 13.08
CA VAL A 36 -1.06 14.52 13.28
C VAL A 36 -1.39 14.45 14.75
N LYS A 37 -2.65 14.15 15.06
CA LYS A 37 -3.08 13.87 16.43
C LYS A 37 -2.55 12.50 16.86
N ALA A 38 -2.11 12.39 18.12
CA ALA A 38 -1.68 11.12 18.67
C ALA A 38 -2.88 10.14 18.81
N PRO A 39 -2.65 8.82 18.66
CA PRO A 39 -3.67 7.80 18.92
C PRO A 39 -4.06 7.77 20.41
N GLY A 40 -5.24 7.23 20.71
CA GLY A 40 -5.69 7.03 22.10
C GLY A 40 -7.19 7.21 22.37
N SER A 41 -8.04 7.35 21.35
CA SER A 41 -9.49 7.41 21.55
C SER A 41 -10.06 6.04 21.96
N PRO A 42 -11.26 5.98 22.58
CA PRO A 42 -11.92 4.71 22.88
C PRO A 42 -12.17 3.83 21.66
N ARG A 43 -12.52 4.43 20.50
CA ARG A 43 -12.72 3.70 19.24
C ARG A 43 -11.41 3.17 18.66
N TRP A 44 -10.30 3.91 18.81
CA TRP A 44 -8.98 3.40 18.50
C TRP A 44 -8.66 2.15 19.32
N ALA A 45 -8.97 2.15 20.63
CA ALA A 45 -8.72 1.01 21.51
C ALA A 45 -9.58 -0.21 21.14
N GLU A 46 -10.84 0.00 20.73
CA GLU A 46 -11.72 -1.05 20.20
C GLU A 46 -11.11 -1.71 18.95
N THR A 47 -10.69 -0.90 17.97
CA THR A 47 -10.07 -1.39 16.74
C THR A 47 -8.78 -2.15 17.04
N ASN A 48 -7.92 -1.61 17.91
CA ASN A 48 -6.69 -2.26 18.34
C ASN A 48 -6.97 -3.64 18.96
N ARG A 49 -7.96 -3.71 19.85
CA ARG A 49 -8.33 -4.97 20.51
C ARG A 49 -8.77 -6.01 19.48
N ILE A 50 -9.61 -5.65 18.51
CA ILE A 50 -10.07 -6.57 17.47
C ILE A 50 -8.90 -7.07 16.61
N VAL A 51 -7.98 -6.19 16.21
CA VAL A 51 -6.78 -6.57 15.46
C VAL A 51 -5.96 -7.62 16.22
N ARG A 52 -5.74 -7.40 17.53
CA ARG A 52 -4.95 -8.30 18.38
C ARG A 52 -5.66 -9.63 18.68
N GLU A 53 -6.96 -9.59 18.97
CA GLU A 53 -7.77 -10.79 19.26
C GLU A 53 -7.82 -11.76 18.06
N ASN A 54 -7.74 -11.25 16.83
CA ASN A 54 -7.74 -12.06 15.61
C ASN A 54 -6.32 -12.36 15.08
N ASN A 55 -5.26 -12.06 15.87
CA ASN A 55 -3.86 -12.27 15.50
C ASN A 55 -3.48 -11.66 14.12
N LEU A 56 -3.99 -10.47 13.84
CA LEU A 56 -3.78 -9.80 12.55
C LEU A 56 -2.63 -8.81 12.59
N VAL A 57 -1.99 -8.63 11.43
CA VAL A 57 -0.98 -7.60 11.20
C VAL A 57 -1.58 -6.47 10.37
N THR A 58 -1.23 -5.23 10.69
CA THR A 58 -1.65 -4.06 9.90
C THR A 58 -0.46 -3.31 9.35
N VAL A 59 -0.56 -2.83 8.11
CA VAL A 59 0.46 -1.92 7.56
C VAL A 59 0.47 -0.60 8.31
N CYS A 60 -0.65 -0.24 8.95
CA CYS A 60 -0.76 0.96 9.77
C CYS A 60 0.30 0.97 10.89
N GLU A 61 0.50 -0.17 11.55
CA GLU A 61 1.50 -0.36 12.60
C GLU A 61 2.89 -0.63 11.99
N GLU A 62 3.00 -1.58 11.06
CA GLU A 62 4.30 -2.03 10.53
C GLU A 62 5.03 -0.96 9.71
N ALA A 63 4.29 -0.05 9.06
CA ALA A 63 4.86 1.09 8.35
C ALA A 63 5.07 2.32 9.25
N GLY A 64 4.61 2.31 10.51
CA GLY A 64 4.67 3.48 11.41
C GLY A 64 3.81 4.64 10.90
N CYS A 65 2.58 4.35 10.47
CA CYS A 65 1.72 5.33 9.80
C CYS A 65 1.33 6.49 10.75
N PRO A 66 1.53 7.76 10.34
CA PRO A 66 1.13 8.89 11.17
C PRO A 66 -0.40 9.01 11.32
N ASN A 67 -1.16 8.43 10.41
CA ASN A 67 -2.63 8.55 10.39
C ASN A 67 -3.34 7.46 11.21
N LEU A 68 -2.59 6.60 11.92
CA LEU A 68 -3.13 5.46 12.69
C LEU A 68 -4.26 5.88 13.63
N GLY A 69 -4.07 6.97 14.38
CA GLY A 69 -5.06 7.48 15.33
C GLY A 69 -6.39 7.85 14.67
N GLU A 70 -6.34 8.62 13.58
CA GLU A 70 -7.54 9.04 12.85
C GLU A 70 -8.23 7.87 12.16
N CYS A 71 -7.47 7.02 11.47
CA CYS A 71 -8.05 5.92 10.69
C CYS A 71 -8.79 4.94 11.61
N TRP A 72 -8.17 4.52 12.70
CA TRP A 72 -8.77 3.55 13.62
C TRP A 72 -9.90 4.15 14.46
N ASP A 73 -9.93 5.47 14.69
CA ASP A 73 -11.08 6.14 15.31
C ASP A 73 -12.33 6.07 14.40
N LYS A 74 -12.13 6.06 13.08
CA LYS A 74 -13.16 5.85 12.06
C LYS A 74 -13.39 4.36 11.73
N LYS A 75 -12.86 3.45 12.55
CA LYS A 75 -12.85 2.00 12.32
C LYS A 75 -12.19 1.59 10.99
N HIS A 76 -11.37 2.43 10.38
CA HIS A 76 -10.69 2.12 9.13
C HIS A 76 -9.32 1.49 9.39
N ALA A 77 -9.13 0.25 8.96
CA ALA A 77 -7.86 -0.47 9.08
C ALA A 77 -7.43 -1.04 7.73
N THR A 78 -6.12 -1.04 7.48
CA THR A 78 -5.52 -1.72 6.33
C THR A 78 -4.77 -2.94 6.83
N PHE A 79 -5.33 -4.11 6.55
CA PHE A 79 -4.75 -5.37 6.96
C PHE A 79 -3.59 -5.75 6.05
N MET A 80 -2.48 -6.18 6.65
CA MET A 80 -1.33 -6.69 5.93
C MET A 80 -1.29 -8.20 6.10
N ILE A 81 -1.66 -8.91 5.05
CA ILE A 81 -1.69 -10.37 5.01
C ILE A 81 -0.29 -10.92 4.72
N MET A 82 -0.10 -12.22 4.99
CA MET A 82 1.14 -12.96 4.77
C MET A 82 2.30 -12.55 5.69
N GLY A 83 1.95 -12.01 6.87
CA GLY A 83 2.88 -11.69 7.95
C GLY A 83 3.52 -10.30 7.88
N ASP A 84 4.53 -10.09 8.73
CA ASP A 84 5.21 -8.80 8.96
C ASP A 84 6.58 -8.66 8.26
N THR A 85 7.03 -9.74 7.61
CA THR A 85 8.38 -9.89 7.07
C THR A 85 8.31 -10.00 5.56
N CYS A 86 9.00 -9.11 4.85
CA CYS A 86 9.02 -9.00 3.40
C CYS A 86 10.30 -9.60 2.81
N THR A 87 10.17 -10.30 1.69
CA THR A 87 11.31 -10.83 0.91
C THR A 87 12.10 -9.75 0.20
N ARG A 88 11.53 -8.54 0.05
CA ARG A 88 12.14 -7.40 -0.64
C ARG A 88 12.51 -6.28 0.31
N ALA A 89 13.46 -5.47 -0.16
CA ALA A 89 14.15 -4.50 0.67
C ALA A 89 14.06 -3.08 0.09
N CYS A 90 12.84 -2.57 -0.06
CA CYS A 90 12.58 -1.20 -0.52
C CYS A 90 13.26 -0.19 0.43
N ALA A 91 13.94 0.81 -0.14
CA ALA A 91 14.76 1.74 0.62
C ALA A 91 13.94 2.70 1.52
N PHE A 92 12.66 2.88 1.20
CA PHE A 92 11.71 3.72 1.92
C PHE A 92 10.87 2.97 2.96
N CYS A 93 10.73 1.64 2.81
CA CYS A 93 9.73 0.87 3.53
C CYS A 93 10.21 0.44 4.92
N ASN A 94 9.34 0.58 5.93
CA ASN A 94 9.65 0.22 7.32
C ASN A 94 9.26 -1.22 7.69
N VAL A 95 8.58 -1.97 6.80
CA VAL A 95 8.27 -3.39 7.00
C VAL A 95 9.58 -4.18 7.13
N LYS A 96 9.60 -5.19 8.00
CA LYS A 96 10.79 -5.98 8.30
C LYS A 96 11.27 -6.72 7.04
N THR A 97 12.57 -6.77 6.79
CA THR A 97 13.14 -7.52 5.66
C THR A 97 13.67 -8.88 6.13
N GLY A 98 13.30 -9.96 5.47
CA GLY A 98 13.78 -11.30 5.80
C GLY A 98 13.10 -12.42 5.01
N LEU A 99 13.36 -13.66 5.45
CA LEU A 99 12.62 -14.82 4.97
C LEU A 99 11.34 -14.96 5.81
N PRO A 100 10.14 -14.87 5.22
CA PRO A 100 8.88 -15.01 5.95
C PRO A 100 8.65 -16.44 6.43
N GLY A 101 7.73 -16.60 7.39
CA GLY A 101 7.22 -17.92 7.79
C GLY A 101 6.26 -18.52 6.75
N ALA A 102 5.76 -19.72 7.06
CA ALA A 102 4.66 -20.33 6.31
C ALA A 102 3.41 -19.44 6.36
N LEU A 103 2.59 -19.48 5.31
CA LEU A 103 1.28 -18.85 5.33
C LEU A 103 0.40 -19.48 6.41
N ASP A 104 -0.33 -18.65 7.15
CA ASP A 104 -1.39 -19.12 8.03
C ASP A 104 -2.64 -19.41 7.18
N PRO A 105 -3.08 -20.69 7.07
CA PRO A 105 -4.26 -21.04 6.28
C PRO A 105 -5.56 -20.46 6.86
N LEU A 106 -5.58 -20.03 8.13
CA LEU A 106 -6.74 -19.40 8.77
C LEU A 106 -6.74 -17.88 8.64
N GLU A 107 -5.66 -17.26 8.13
CA GLU A 107 -5.59 -15.80 7.97
C GLU A 107 -6.77 -15.23 7.15
N PRO A 108 -7.23 -15.84 6.03
CA PRO A 108 -8.43 -15.37 5.34
C PRO A 108 -9.69 -15.33 6.20
N ALA A 109 -9.88 -16.34 7.08
CA ALA A 109 -11.03 -16.40 7.97
C ALA A 109 -10.93 -15.36 9.08
N HIS A 110 -9.75 -15.19 9.70
CA HIS A 110 -9.51 -14.16 10.72
C HIS A 110 -9.72 -12.74 10.16
N ILE A 111 -9.28 -12.47 8.94
CA ILE A 111 -9.53 -11.19 8.26
C ILE A 111 -11.03 -10.98 8.06
N ALA A 112 -11.74 -11.97 7.53
CA ALA A 112 -13.18 -11.88 7.27
C ALA A 112 -13.98 -11.67 8.56
N GLU A 113 -13.57 -12.28 9.67
CA GLU A 113 -14.15 -12.09 11.00
C GLU A 113 -13.88 -10.68 11.54
N ALA A 114 -12.65 -10.18 11.43
CA ALA A 114 -12.30 -8.82 11.86
C ALA A 114 -13.06 -7.75 11.06
N VAL A 115 -13.18 -7.92 9.75
CA VAL A 115 -13.96 -7.02 8.87
C VAL A 115 -15.42 -6.98 9.30
N ALA A 116 -16.03 -8.13 9.58
CA ALA A 116 -17.41 -8.22 10.05
C ALA A 116 -17.59 -7.58 11.43
N LYS A 117 -16.70 -7.86 12.39
CA LYS A 117 -16.73 -7.29 13.76
C LYS A 117 -16.59 -5.77 13.76
N LEU A 118 -15.75 -5.23 12.89
CA LEU A 118 -15.56 -3.78 12.77
C LEU A 118 -16.71 -3.10 12.00
N GLY A 119 -17.50 -3.86 11.24
CA GLY A 119 -18.59 -3.34 10.42
C GLY A 119 -18.10 -2.44 9.29
N LEU A 120 -17.00 -2.80 8.63
CA LEU A 120 -16.36 -1.96 7.61
C LEU A 120 -17.22 -1.85 6.35
N GLU A 121 -17.48 -0.63 5.90
CA GLU A 121 -18.08 -0.39 4.58
C GLU A 121 -17.07 -0.60 3.44
N HIS A 122 -15.79 -0.35 3.73
CA HIS A 122 -14.68 -0.50 2.82
C HIS A 122 -13.46 -1.04 3.57
N VAL A 123 -12.78 -2.03 3.01
CA VAL A 123 -11.55 -2.61 3.57
C VAL A 123 -10.43 -2.57 2.55
N VAL A 124 -9.22 -2.23 3.02
CA VAL A 124 -8.01 -2.31 2.21
C VAL A 124 -7.19 -3.51 2.69
N ILE A 125 -6.85 -4.42 1.78
CA ILE A 125 -6.00 -5.58 2.02
C ILE A 125 -4.68 -5.37 1.26
N THR A 126 -3.56 -5.38 1.97
CA THR A 126 -2.22 -5.32 1.38
C THR A 126 -1.42 -6.53 1.82
N SER A 127 -0.25 -6.76 1.22
CA SER A 127 0.68 -7.78 1.72
C SER A 127 2.12 -7.30 1.69
N VAL A 128 2.98 -8.10 2.31
CA VAL A 128 4.41 -8.13 1.99
C VAL A 128 4.67 -8.81 0.64
N ASP A 129 5.84 -8.60 0.04
CA ASP A 129 6.28 -9.40 -1.10
C ASP A 129 6.66 -10.81 -0.63
N ARG A 130 6.11 -11.84 -1.30
CA ARG A 130 6.36 -13.27 -1.06
C ARG A 130 7.05 -13.93 -2.25
N ASP A 131 8.25 -13.45 -2.60
CA ASP A 131 9.02 -14.01 -3.71
C ASP A 131 9.36 -15.50 -3.51
N ASP A 132 9.31 -15.99 -2.26
CA ASP A 132 9.47 -17.38 -1.85
C ASP A 132 8.32 -18.31 -2.27
N LEU A 133 7.12 -17.78 -2.53
CA LEU A 133 5.96 -18.55 -2.98
C LEU A 133 5.90 -18.62 -4.51
N ALA A 134 5.46 -19.75 -5.05
CA ALA A 134 5.41 -19.96 -6.51
C ALA A 134 4.50 -18.95 -7.24
N ASP A 135 3.38 -18.56 -6.62
CA ASP A 135 2.40 -17.61 -7.13
C ASP A 135 2.57 -16.18 -6.57
N GLY A 136 3.59 -15.95 -5.73
CA GLY A 136 3.79 -14.68 -5.05
C GLY A 136 2.71 -14.32 -4.02
N GLY A 137 1.88 -15.28 -3.61
CA GLY A 137 0.77 -15.06 -2.67
C GLY A 137 -0.56 -14.65 -3.31
N ALA A 138 -0.69 -14.74 -4.64
CA ALA A 138 -1.89 -14.35 -5.37
C ALA A 138 -3.15 -15.13 -4.95
N GLU A 139 -3.05 -16.45 -4.77
CA GLU A 139 -4.21 -17.23 -4.31
C GLU A 139 -4.60 -16.86 -2.88
N HIS A 140 -3.64 -16.45 -2.04
CA HIS A 140 -3.93 -15.99 -0.68
C HIS A 140 -4.75 -14.70 -0.67
N PHE A 141 -4.40 -13.73 -1.54
CA PHE A 141 -5.25 -12.55 -1.78
C PHE A 141 -6.66 -12.96 -2.23
N ALA A 142 -6.77 -13.89 -3.18
CA ALA A 142 -8.07 -14.34 -3.69
C ALA A 142 -8.92 -15.01 -2.60
N GLN A 143 -8.32 -15.83 -1.74
CA GLN A 143 -9.00 -16.46 -0.60
C GLN A 143 -9.51 -15.42 0.40
N VAL A 144 -8.72 -14.40 0.73
CA VAL A 144 -9.13 -13.29 1.60
C VAL A 144 -10.33 -12.55 1.01
N ILE A 145 -10.30 -12.21 -0.29
CA ILE A 145 -11.41 -11.53 -0.96
C ILE A 145 -12.69 -12.39 -0.87
N ARG A 146 -12.60 -13.69 -1.20
CA ARG A 146 -13.74 -14.62 -1.16
C ARG A 146 -14.30 -14.77 0.27
N ALA A 147 -13.43 -14.85 1.27
CA ALA A 147 -13.83 -14.95 2.67
C ALA A 147 -14.57 -13.69 3.15
N ILE A 148 -14.05 -12.50 2.84
CA ILE A 148 -14.72 -11.23 3.18
C ILE A 148 -16.08 -11.14 2.48
N ARG A 149 -16.17 -11.50 1.19
CA ARG A 149 -17.44 -11.49 0.45
C ARG A 149 -18.48 -12.42 1.06
N ALA A 150 -18.06 -13.56 1.59
CA ALA A 150 -18.96 -14.53 2.21
C ALA A 150 -19.54 -14.03 3.54
N THR A 151 -18.74 -13.35 4.38
CA THR A 151 -19.18 -12.87 5.69
C THR A 151 -19.76 -11.46 5.67
N SER A 152 -19.28 -10.62 4.74
CA SER A 152 -19.57 -9.18 4.67
C SER A 152 -19.86 -8.76 3.22
N PRO A 153 -20.96 -9.23 2.60
CA PRO A 153 -21.23 -9.06 1.16
C PRO A 153 -21.41 -7.60 0.72
N LYS A 154 -21.70 -6.68 1.65
CA LYS A 154 -21.83 -5.24 1.39
C LYS A 154 -20.51 -4.48 1.47
N THR A 155 -19.49 -5.06 2.11
CA THR A 155 -18.19 -4.42 2.28
C THR A 155 -17.46 -4.38 0.94
N THR A 156 -16.98 -3.21 0.56
CA THR A 156 -16.16 -3.03 -0.64
C THR A 156 -14.70 -3.31 -0.35
N ILE A 157 -13.97 -3.87 -1.31
CA ILE A 157 -12.63 -4.43 -1.10
C ILE A 157 -11.63 -3.78 -2.06
N GLU A 158 -10.68 -3.03 -1.51
CA GLU A 158 -9.48 -2.60 -2.21
C GLU A 158 -8.33 -3.56 -1.90
N VAL A 159 -7.60 -4.01 -2.92
CA VAL A 159 -6.33 -4.73 -2.75
C VAL A 159 -5.16 -3.85 -3.14
N LEU A 160 -4.15 -3.73 -2.27
CA LEU A 160 -2.86 -3.14 -2.59
C LEU A 160 -1.84 -4.27 -2.77
N THR A 161 -1.53 -4.57 -4.02
CA THR A 161 -0.79 -5.78 -4.38
C THR A 161 0.71 -5.52 -4.56
N PRO A 162 1.56 -6.53 -4.31
CA PRO A 162 2.90 -6.62 -4.90
C PRO A 162 2.86 -6.55 -6.43
N ASP A 163 4.04 -6.51 -7.06
CA ASP A 163 4.10 -6.48 -8.53
C ASP A 163 3.97 -7.85 -9.21
N PHE A 164 3.99 -8.94 -8.43
CA PHE A 164 4.01 -10.32 -8.92
C PHE A 164 5.07 -10.57 -10.00
N LEU A 165 6.22 -9.89 -9.90
CA LEU A 165 7.29 -9.97 -10.90
C LEU A 165 7.79 -11.43 -11.04
N ARG A 166 7.67 -11.97 -12.25
CA ARG A 166 8.00 -13.38 -12.61
C ARG A 166 7.11 -14.42 -11.91
N LYS A 167 5.85 -14.09 -11.69
CA LYS A 167 4.82 -15.00 -11.15
C LYS A 167 3.68 -15.10 -12.16
N ASP A 168 3.82 -16.00 -13.12
CA ASP A 168 2.85 -16.15 -14.21
C ASP A 168 1.48 -16.60 -13.64
N GLY A 169 0.39 -16.00 -14.13
CA GLY A 169 -0.97 -16.30 -13.68
C GLY A 169 -1.39 -15.60 -12.37
N ALA A 170 -0.46 -14.99 -11.63
CA ALA A 170 -0.75 -14.37 -10.34
C ALA A 170 -1.76 -13.20 -10.45
N LEU A 171 -1.60 -12.34 -11.45
CA LEU A 171 -2.51 -11.21 -11.70
C LEU A 171 -3.93 -11.73 -11.98
N GLU A 172 -4.04 -12.72 -12.85
CA GLU A 172 -5.29 -13.32 -13.31
C GLU A 172 -6.09 -13.91 -12.14
N VAL A 173 -5.40 -14.57 -11.19
CA VAL A 173 -6.00 -15.11 -9.96
C VAL A 173 -6.63 -14.01 -9.11
N VAL A 174 -5.91 -12.90 -8.88
CA VAL A 174 -6.41 -11.80 -8.05
C VAL A 174 -7.56 -11.06 -8.76
N VAL A 175 -7.46 -10.82 -10.06
CA VAL A 175 -8.51 -10.18 -10.86
C VAL A 175 -9.78 -11.04 -10.88
N ALA A 176 -9.65 -12.37 -11.05
CA ALA A 176 -10.78 -13.28 -11.04
C ALA A 176 -11.52 -13.31 -9.67
N ALA A 177 -10.85 -12.95 -8.58
CA ALA A 177 -11.48 -12.77 -7.28
C ALA A 177 -12.34 -11.48 -7.17
N ARG A 178 -12.25 -10.58 -8.16
CA ARG A 178 -13.04 -9.34 -8.32
C ARG A 178 -12.98 -8.41 -7.10
N PRO A 179 -11.79 -7.86 -6.75
CA PRO A 179 -11.72 -6.72 -5.87
C PRO A 179 -12.47 -5.52 -6.49
N ASP A 180 -13.02 -4.63 -5.65
CA ASP A 180 -13.65 -3.40 -6.14
C ASP A 180 -12.60 -2.41 -6.67
N VAL A 181 -11.43 -2.36 -6.02
CA VAL A 181 -10.28 -1.54 -6.42
C VAL A 181 -9.02 -2.40 -6.42
N PHE A 182 -8.31 -2.42 -7.54
CA PHE A 182 -6.97 -2.98 -7.67
C PHE A 182 -5.94 -1.85 -7.59
N ASN A 183 -5.19 -1.81 -6.50
CA ASN A 183 -4.16 -0.83 -6.24
C ASN A 183 -2.77 -1.45 -6.40
N HIS A 184 -1.90 -0.77 -7.13
CA HIS A 184 -0.47 -1.05 -7.16
C HIS A 184 0.30 0.26 -7.25
N ASN A 185 1.07 0.59 -6.23
CA ASN A 185 1.80 1.85 -6.20
C ASN A 185 3.06 1.79 -7.08
N LEU A 186 3.35 2.88 -7.79
CA LEU A 186 4.66 3.13 -8.40
C LEU A 186 5.67 3.65 -7.40
N GLU A 187 5.20 4.35 -6.36
CA GLU A 187 5.98 4.96 -5.28
C GLU A 187 6.89 6.11 -5.70
N THR A 188 7.55 6.06 -6.86
CA THR A 188 8.45 7.10 -7.33
C THR A 188 8.62 7.07 -8.86
N VAL A 189 9.35 8.05 -9.38
CA VAL A 189 9.63 8.27 -10.80
C VAL A 189 10.67 7.30 -11.37
N PRO A 190 10.71 7.08 -12.70
CA PRO A 190 11.62 6.13 -13.34
C PRO A 190 13.09 6.29 -12.94
N SER A 191 13.58 7.53 -12.88
CA SER A 191 15.01 7.82 -12.60
C SER A 191 15.44 7.40 -11.18
N LYS A 192 14.50 7.30 -10.23
CA LYS A 192 14.76 6.92 -8.84
C LYS A 192 14.34 5.48 -8.55
N TYR A 193 13.65 4.82 -9.48
CA TYR A 193 12.94 3.57 -9.21
C TYR A 193 13.84 2.47 -8.66
N LEU A 194 14.98 2.16 -9.29
CA LEU A 194 15.87 1.10 -8.82
C LEU A 194 16.59 1.45 -7.51
N LYS A 195 16.81 2.74 -7.24
CA LYS A 195 17.42 3.20 -5.98
C LYS A 195 16.43 3.07 -4.82
N VAL A 196 15.15 3.34 -5.06
CA VAL A 196 14.10 3.34 -4.05
C VAL A 196 13.46 1.95 -3.91
N ARG A 197 13.32 1.20 -5.01
CA ARG A 197 12.67 -0.12 -5.16
C ARG A 197 13.55 -1.08 -5.98
N PRO A 198 14.68 -1.56 -5.44
CA PRO A 198 15.60 -2.42 -6.19
C PRO A 198 14.98 -3.72 -6.72
N GLY A 199 13.96 -4.24 -6.01
CA GLY A 199 13.26 -5.47 -6.38
C GLY A 199 12.15 -5.31 -7.43
N ALA A 200 11.74 -4.08 -7.77
CA ALA A 200 10.62 -3.83 -8.68
C ALA A 200 11.09 -3.27 -10.04
N ARG A 201 10.21 -3.25 -11.05
CA ARG A 201 10.47 -2.62 -12.36
C ARG A 201 9.34 -1.66 -12.74
N TYR A 202 9.69 -0.42 -13.09
CA TYR A 202 8.72 0.66 -13.34
C TYR A 202 7.68 0.30 -14.41
N PHE A 203 8.13 -0.07 -15.60
CA PHE A 203 7.22 -0.42 -16.70
C PHE A 203 6.47 -1.74 -16.46
N HIS A 204 7.02 -2.67 -15.66
CA HIS A 204 6.28 -3.85 -15.23
C HIS A 204 5.10 -3.47 -14.33
N SER A 205 5.31 -2.56 -13.38
CA SER A 205 4.27 -2.05 -12.50
C SER A 205 3.17 -1.28 -13.25
N ILE A 206 3.54 -0.50 -14.27
CA ILE A 206 2.54 0.13 -15.18
C ILE A 206 1.77 -0.94 -15.95
N ARG A 207 2.49 -1.91 -16.54
CA ARG A 207 1.86 -2.98 -17.32
C ARG A 207 0.92 -3.82 -16.47
N LEU A 208 1.25 -4.05 -15.20
CA LEU A 208 0.36 -4.74 -14.25
C LEU A 208 -1.00 -4.05 -14.16
N LEU A 209 -1.01 -2.73 -13.91
CA LEU A 209 -2.24 -1.94 -13.81
C LEU A 209 -3.01 -1.91 -15.13
N GLN A 210 -2.30 -1.79 -16.26
CA GLN A 210 -2.91 -1.86 -17.59
C GLN A 210 -3.59 -3.21 -17.83
N ARG A 211 -2.93 -4.32 -17.47
CA ARG A 211 -3.49 -5.67 -17.65
C ARG A 211 -4.72 -5.92 -16.77
N VAL A 212 -4.86 -5.27 -15.61
CA VAL A 212 -6.12 -5.32 -14.83
C VAL A 212 -7.28 -4.83 -15.69
N LYS A 213 -7.11 -3.70 -16.39
CA LYS A 213 -8.14 -3.14 -17.28
C LYS A 213 -8.45 -4.03 -18.48
N GLU A 214 -7.43 -4.68 -19.03
CA GLU A 214 -7.58 -5.63 -20.14
C GLU A 214 -8.37 -6.89 -19.72
N LEU A 215 -8.19 -7.36 -18.49
CA LEU A 215 -8.85 -8.54 -17.95
C LEU A 215 -10.27 -8.24 -17.45
N ASP A 216 -10.45 -7.14 -16.71
CA ASP A 216 -11.74 -6.69 -16.22
C ASP A 216 -11.77 -5.15 -16.12
N PRO A 217 -12.37 -4.45 -17.11
CA PRO A 217 -12.43 -2.99 -17.11
C PRO A 217 -13.36 -2.42 -16.02
N THR A 218 -14.20 -3.25 -15.40
CA THR A 218 -15.10 -2.81 -14.34
C THR A 218 -14.37 -2.56 -13.02
N ILE A 219 -13.20 -3.17 -12.82
CA ILE A 219 -12.36 -2.94 -11.63
C ILE A 219 -11.76 -1.54 -11.68
N PHE A 220 -11.85 -0.79 -10.57
CA PHE A 220 -11.12 0.46 -10.43
C PHE A 220 -9.64 0.17 -10.22
N THR A 221 -8.78 0.92 -10.89
CA THR A 221 -7.33 0.82 -10.74
C THR A 221 -6.81 2.04 -10.02
N LYS A 222 -5.84 1.82 -9.14
CA LYS A 222 -5.27 2.86 -8.30
C LYS A 222 -3.77 2.74 -8.25
N SER A 223 -3.11 3.88 -8.16
CA SER A 223 -1.68 3.93 -7.87
C SER A 223 -1.36 5.10 -6.95
N GLY A 224 -0.14 5.08 -6.43
CA GLY A 224 0.35 6.06 -5.48
C GLY A 224 1.81 6.37 -5.72
N ILE A 225 2.18 7.61 -5.44
CA ILE A 225 3.56 8.06 -5.38
C ILE A 225 3.85 8.78 -4.06
N MET A 226 5.10 8.71 -3.64
CA MET A 226 5.64 9.54 -2.57
C MET A 226 6.56 10.59 -3.18
N VAL A 227 6.30 11.85 -2.84
CA VAL A 227 7.17 12.98 -3.20
C VAL A 227 8.13 13.31 -2.06
N GLY A 228 9.26 13.93 -2.39
CA GLY A 228 10.36 14.21 -1.47
C GLY A 228 11.49 13.17 -1.48
N LEU A 229 11.50 12.27 -2.48
CA LEU A 229 12.55 11.28 -2.71
C LEU A 229 13.67 11.78 -3.65
N GLY A 230 13.53 13.01 -4.16
CA GLY A 230 14.48 13.64 -5.08
C GLY A 230 14.05 13.58 -6.54
N GLU A 231 12.77 13.29 -6.77
CA GLU A 231 12.10 13.46 -8.06
C GLU A 231 12.01 14.94 -8.45
N GLU A 232 12.18 15.21 -9.74
CA GLU A 232 11.92 16.53 -10.32
C GLU A 232 10.44 16.65 -10.72
N ARG A 233 9.93 17.89 -10.74
CA ARG A 233 8.50 18.15 -11.03
C ARG A 233 8.06 17.56 -12.37
N ASN A 234 8.85 17.73 -13.42
CA ASN A 234 8.55 17.19 -14.76
C ASN A 234 8.50 15.67 -14.78
N GLU A 235 9.31 14.99 -13.96
CA GLU A 235 9.27 13.53 -13.84
C GLU A 235 7.97 13.06 -13.19
N VAL A 236 7.46 13.80 -12.20
CA VAL A 236 6.15 13.52 -11.60
C VAL A 236 5.03 13.69 -12.62
N LEU A 237 5.10 14.74 -13.45
CA LEU A 237 4.09 14.97 -14.50
C LEU A 237 4.14 13.89 -15.58
N GLN A 238 5.32 13.45 -15.99
CA GLN A 238 5.48 12.32 -16.92
C GLN A 238 4.93 11.03 -16.33
N LEU A 239 5.19 10.75 -15.05
CA LEU A 239 4.64 9.58 -14.37
C LEU A 239 3.10 9.60 -14.38
N MET A 240 2.47 10.76 -14.23
CA MET A 240 1.01 10.89 -14.37
C MET A 240 0.55 10.49 -15.77
N ASP A 241 1.27 10.90 -16.82
CA ASP A 241 0.97 10.51 -18.21
C ASP A 241 1.14 9.01 -18.44
N ASP A 242 2.16 8.41 -17.85
CA ASP A 242 2.40 6.96 -17.92
C ASP A 242 1.25 6.17 -17.25
N LEU A 243 0.79 6.62 -16.08
CA LEU A 243 -0.36 6.04 -15.38
C LEU A 243 -1.66 6.19 -16.17
N ARG A 244 -1.87 7.35 -16.82
CA ARG A 244 -3.03 7.54 -17.70
C ARG A 244 -2.97 6.69 -18.96
N SER A 245 -1.77 6.40 -19.48
CA SER A 245 -1.58 5.47 -20.60
C SER A 245 -1.98 4.02 -20.25
N ALA A 246 -1.96 3.67 -18.96
CA ALA A 246 -2.50 2.41 -18.42
C ALA A 246 -3.96 2.51 -17.92
N ASP A 247 -4.63 3.63 -18.21
CA ASP A 247 -5.98 3.98 -17.77
C ASP A 247 -6.23 3.86 -16.25
N VAL A 248 -5.25 4.29 -15.46
CA VAL A 248 -5.35 4.27 -13.99
C VAL A 248 -6.37 5.28 -13.47
N ASP A 249 -7.40 4.83 -12.75
CA ASP A 249 -8.53 5.68 -12.33
C ASP A 249 -8.18 6.66 -11.21
N PHE A 250 -7.42 6.22 -10.21
CA PHE A 250 -7.18 6.96 -8.97
C PHE A 250 -5.69 7.12 -8.71
N LEU A 251 -5.24 8.37 -8.53
CA LEU A 251 -3.88 8.71 -8.10
C LEU A 251 -3.85 9.22 -6.65
N THR A 252 -2.93 8.69 -5.86
CA THR A 252 -2.57 9.23 -4.53
C THR A 252 -1.16 9.84 -4.55
N ILE A 253 -1.00 11.02 -3.95
CA ILE A 253 0.28 11.72 -3.86
C ILE A 253 0.50 12.13 -2.40
N GLY A 254 1.50 11.52 -1.76
CA GLY A 254 1.82 11.74 -0.36
C GLY A 254 3.25 12.19 -0.13
N GLN A 255 3.54 12.83 1.00
CA GLN A 255 4.93 13.12 1.38
C GLN A 255 5.61 11.83 1.87
N TYR A 256 6.81 11.56 1.35
CA TYR A 256 7.71 10.58 1.91
C TYR A 256 8.17 11.03 3.30
N LEU A 257 7.98 10.17 4.31
CA LEU A 257 8.48 10.36 5.65
C LEU A 257 9.46 9.22 5.97
N GLN A 258 10.71 9.59 6.25
CA GLN A 258 11.77 8.64 6.53
C GLN A 258 11.49 7.85 7.83
N PRO A 259 11.42 6.51 7.80
CA PRO A 259 11.16 5.72 9.01
C PRO A 259 12.31 5.76 10.02
N THR A 260 13.55 5.60 9.55
CA THR A 260 14.76 5.66 10.38
C THR A 260 15.90 6.30 9.62
N LYS A 261 16.95 6.73 10.32
CA LYS A 261 18.17 7.32 9.73
C LYS A 261 18.87 6.42 8.69
N LYS A 262 18.56 5.12 8.65
CA LYS A 262 19.13 4.15 7.71
C LYS A 262 18.33 4.01 6.40
N HIS A 263 17.12 4.57 6.35
CA HIS A 263 16.27 4.57 5.15
C HIS A 263 16.67 5.69 4.20
N HIS A 264 16.11 5.68 2.98
CA HIS A 264 16.32 6.75 2.00
C HIS A 264 16.13 8.12 2.67
N PRO A 265 17.03 9.10 2.47
CA PRO A 265 16.85 10.42 3.07
C PRO A 265 15.62 11.11 2.48
N VAL A 266 14.96 11.95 3.29
CA VAL A 266 14.05 12.96 2.74
C VAL A 266 14.91 13.99 2.04
N ILE A 267 14.66 14.24 0.76
CA ILE A 267 15.38 15.25 -0.03
C ILE A 267 14.72 16.62 0.16
N ARG A 268 13.39 16.66 0.08
CA ARG A 268 12.60 17.89 0.30
C ARG A 268 11.25 17.58 0.95
N PHE A 269 10.72 18.54 1.70
CA PHE A 269 9.32 18.55 2.10
C PHE A 269 8.53 19.41 1.12
N VAL A 270 7.63 18.77 0.40
CA VAL A 270 6.76 19.41 -0.57
C VAL A 270 5.71 20.27 0.16
N THR A 271 5.45 21.48 -0.35
CA THR A 271 4.50 22.41 0.25
C THR A 271 3.06 22.03 -0.07
N PRO A 272 2.07 22.40 0.76
CA PRO A 272 0.66 22.17 0.46
C PRO A 272 0.23 22.74 -0.91
N ASP A 273 0.75 23.90 -1.30
CA ASP A 273 0.45 24.52 -2.60
C ASP A 273 0.96 23.68 -3.78
N GLU A 274 2.14 23.06 -3.63
CA GLU A 274 2.67 22.17 -4.66
C GLU A 274 1.85 20.86 -4.75
N PHE A 275 1.42 20.30 -3.61
CA PHE A 275 0.44 19.19 -3.62
C PHE A 275 -0.86 19.58 -4.32
N LYS A 276 -1.38 20.80 -4.06
CA LYS A 276 -2.58 21.30 -4.74
C LYS A 276 -2.37 21.44 -6.23
N SER A 277 -1.20 21.92 -6.65
CA SER A 277 -0.83 22.01 -8.06
C SER A 277 -0.78 20.63 -8.72
N PHE A 278 -0.22 19.62 -8.07
CA PHE A 278 -0.24 18.25 -8.58
C PHE A 278 -1.66 17.69 -8.69
N GLU A 279 -2.52 17.98 -7.72
CA GLU A 279 -3.93 17.59 -7.74
C GLU A 279 -4.65 18.12 -8.97
N THR A 280 -4.55 19.44 -9.22
CA THR A 280 -5.17 20.10 -10.36
C THR A 280 -4.67 19.52 -11.69
N ILE A 281 -3.36 19.32 -11.83
CA ILE A 281 -2.79 18.77 -13.07
C ILE A 281 -3.26 17.34 -13.30
N ALA A 282 -3.25 16.49 -12.27
CA ALA A 282 -3.75 15.13 -12.38
C ALA A 282 -5.24 15.09 -12.76
N GLN A 283 -6.08 15.94 -12.16
CA GLN A 283 -7.49 16.06 -12.55
C GLN A 283 -7.64 16.45 -14.02
N THR A 284 -6.86 17.43 -14.51
CA THR A 284 -6.84 17.82 -15.93
C THR A 284 -6.39 16.69 -16.85
N LYS A 285 -5.44 15.85 -16.41
CA LYS A 285 -4.99 14.66 -17.15
C LYS A 285 -6.03 13.52 -17.18
N GLY A 286 -7.12 13.63 -16.43
CA GLY A 286 -8.28 12.75 -16.56
C GLY A 286 -8.34 11.59 -15.57
N PHE A 287 -7.60 11.63 -14.45
CA PHE A 287 -7.89 10.73 -13.32
C PHE A 287 -9.33 10.97 -12.82
N LEU A 288 -10.03 9.91 -12.42
CA LEU A 288 -11.39 10.02 -11.85
C LEU A 288 -11.38 10.62 -10.45
N LEU A 289 -10.33 10.32 -9.69
CA LEU A 289 -10.11 10.88 -8.37
C LEU A 289 -8.62 11.12 -8.16
N VAL A 290 -8.29 12.15 -7.37
CA VAL A 290 -6.93 12.44 -6.95
C VAL A 290 -6.95 12.84 -5.48
N SER A 291 -6.10 12.19 -4.68
CA SER A 291 -5.87 12.56 -3.28
C SER A 291 -4.42 13.00 -3.16
N SER A 292 -4.18 14.29 -2.92
CA SER A 292 -2.85 14.90 -2.95
C SER A 292 -2.65 15.79 -1.73
N SER A 293 -1.85 15.34 -0.77
CA SER A 293 -1.57 16.08 0.45
C SER A 293 -0.32 15.52 1.17
N PRO A 294 0.30 16.27 2.09
CA PRO A 294 1.45 15.77 2.83
C PRO A 294 1.18 14.46 3.58
N LEU A 295 -0.03 14.28 4.10
CA LEU A 295 -0.41 13.10 4.91
C LEU A 295 -1.15 12.03 4.11
N THR A 296 -1.36 12.22 2.81
CA THR A 296 -1.99 11.20 1.97
C THR A 296 -1.17 9.90 2.04
N ARG A 297 -1.91 8.80 2.20
CA ARG A 297 -1.42 7.43 2.06
C ARG A 297 -2.36 6.69 1.12
N SER A 298 -1.88 5.62 0.49
CA SER A 298 -2.68 4.84 -0.45
C SER A 298 -4.02 4.40 0.15
N SER A 299 -4.09 4.09 1.45
CA SER A 299 -5.32 3.67 2.12
C SER A 299 -6.04 4.77 2.94
N HIS A 300 -5.56 6.02 2.93
CA HIS A 300 -6.19 7.09 3.71
C HIS A 300 -7.52 7.52 3.07
N HIS A 301 -8.61 7.54 3.85
CA HIS A 301 -9.98 7.88 3.40
C HIS A 301 -10.53 6.99 2.25
N ALA A 302 -10.02 5.76 2.10
CA ALA A 302 -10.34 4.89 0.96
C ALA A 302 -11.85 4.61 0.76
N GLY A 303 -12.64 4.50 1.84
CA GLY A 303 -14.10 4.32 1.74
C GLY A 303 -14.83 5.53 1.13
N GLU A 304 -14.53 6.74 1.60
CA GLU A 304 -15.09 7.98 1.06
C GLU A 304 -14.66 8.18 -0.41
N ASP A 305 -13.41 7.85 -0.70
CA ASP A 305 -12.82 7.96 -2.04
C ASP A 305 -13.45 6.95 -3.02
N PHE A 306 -13.79 5.75 -2.57
CA PHE A 306 -14.47 4.75 -3.41
C PHE A 306 -15.88 5.21 -3.84
N ALA A 307 -16.64 5.82 -2.93
CA ALA A 307 -17.95 6.37 -3.26
C ALA A 307 -17.85 7.48 -4.33
N LYS A 308 -16.86 8.37 -4.20
CA LYS A 308 -16.56 9.42 -5.20
C LYS A 308 -16.14 8.83 -6.54
N LEU A 309 -15.30 7.80 -6.54
CA LEU A 309 -14.86 7.09 -7.75
C LEU A 309 -16.04 6.49 -8.53
N LYS A 310 -16.95 5.81 -7.83
CA LYS A 310 -18.17 5.26 -8.43
C LYS A 310 -19.02 6.36 -9.08
N ALA A 311 -19.25 7.46 -8.36
CA ALA A 311 -20.01 8.59 -8.88
C ALA A 311 -19.34 9.22 -10.13
N ALA A 312 -18.02 9.40 -10.11
CA ALA A 312 -17.27 9.97 -11.22
C ALA A 312 -17.31 9.09 -12.49
N ARG A 313 -17.20 7.77 -12.33
CA ARG A 313 -17.32 6.83 -13.46
C ARG A 313 -18.72 6.85 -14.09
N LEU A 314 -19.76 6.83 -13.26
CA LEU A 314 -21.15 6.90 -13.74
C LEU A 314 -21.42 8.20 -14.50
N ALA A 315 -20.91 9.33 -13.99
CA ALA A 315 -21.03 10.62 -14.67
C ALA A 315 -20.36 10.64 -16.05
N ARG A 316 -19.21 9.96 -16.22
CA ARG A 316 -18.54 9.83 -17.53
C ARG A 316 -19.24 8.90 -18.50
N GLN A 317 -19.95 7.88 -18.01
CA GLN A 317 -20.68 6.94 -18.87
C GLN A 317 -22.03 7.49 -19.34
N GLY A 318 -22.58 8.48 -18.62
CA GLY A 318 -23.82 9.17 -18.99
C GLY A 318 -23.64 10.49 -19.75
N ALA A 319 -22.39 10.94 -19.98
CA ALA A 319 -22.03 12.13 -20.73
C ALA A 319 -21.61 11.76 -22.16
#